data_AF-A0A818R0W9-F1
#
_entry.id   AF-A0A818R0W9-F1
#
_cell.length_a   1.000
_cell.length_b   1.000
_cell.length_c   1.000
_cell.angle_alpha   90.00
_cell.angle_beta   90.00
_cell.angle_gamma   90.00
#
_symmetry.space_group_name_H-M   'P 1'
#
loop_
_entity.id
_entity.type
_entity.pdbx_description
1 polymer ?
#
loop_
_entity_poly.entity_id
_entity_poly.type
_entity_poly.pdbx_seq_one_letter_code
_entity_poly.pdbx_strand_id
1 'polypeptide(L)' 'THPFGLPLVPLVYIIKAFDRSVRSMVKAWGWTKDDVILHVLPLHHVHGLINALLTPLFVGATIIMLPHFDASKVI' A
#
# COMPACT_ATOMS: atom_id res chain seq x y z
N THR A 1 -20.52 19.74 15.71
CA THR A 1 -19.41 19.08 16.43
C THR A 1 -19.34 17.65 15.94
N HIS A 2 -18.16 17.18 15.50
CA HIS A 2 -18.02 15.84 14.92
C HIS A 2 -18.22 14.77 16.01
N PRO A 3 -18.86 13.62 15.75
CA PRO A 3 -19.29 12.63 16.76
C PRO A 3 -18.20 12.03 17.65
N PHE A 4 -16.91 12.31 17.39
CA PHE A 4 -15.78 11.65 18.07
C PHE A 4 -14.82 12.61 18.79
N GLY A 5 -15.08 13.92 18.82
CA GLY A 5 -14.30 14.87 19.64
C GLY A 5 -12.80 15.04 19.29
N LEU A 6 -12.27 14.28 18.32
CA LEU A 6 -10.89 14.42 17.86
C LEU A 6 -10.77 15.58 16.86
N PRO A 7 -9.73 16.44 16.96
CA PRO A 7 -9.48 17.45 15.95
C PRO A 7 -9.27 16.77 14.58
N LEU A 8 -9.72 17.38 13.48
CA LEU A 8 -9.49 16.83 12.12
C LEU A 8 -8.01 16.83 11.71
N VAL A 9 -7.20 17.61 12.42
CA VAL A 9 -5.80 17.88 12.14
C VAL A 9 -4.92 16.60 12.10
N PRO A 10 -4.97 15.68 13.08
CA PRO A 10 -4.15 14.46 13.07
C PRO A 10 -4.49 13.51 11.93
N LEU A 11 -5.77 13.39 11.54
CA LEU A 11 -6.18 12.55 10.41
C LEU A 11 -5.56 13.03 9.10
N VAL A 12 -5.54 14.35 8.87
CA VAL A 12 -4.88 14.94 7.69
C VAL A 12 -3.38 14.66 7.68
N TYR A 13 -2.71 14.69 8.84
CA TYR A 13 -1.29 14.34 8.92
C TYR A 13 -1.01 12.88 8.59
N ILE A 14 -1.88 11.96 9.04
CA ILE A 14 -1.77 10.53 8.74
C ILE A 14 -1.92 10.28 7.24
N ILE A 15 -2.94 10.85 6.60
CA ILE A 15 -3.16 10.71 5.15
C ILE A 15 -1.93 11.23 4.38
N LYS A 16 -1.39 12.38 4.79
CA LYS A 16 -0.16 12.94 4.19
C LYS A 16 1.07 12.04 4.41
N ALA A 17 1.16 11.32 5.53
CA ALA A 17 2.25 10.40 5.78
C ALA A 17 2.20 9.18 4.85
N PHE A 18 1.01 8.65 4.59
CA PHE A 18 0.82 7.58 3.61
C PHE A 18 1.18 8.03 2.19
N ASP A 19 0.68 9.21 1.75
CA ASP A 19 1.02 9.77 0.43
C ASP A 19 2.53 9.92 0.24
N ARG A 20 3.26 10.46 1.23
CA ARG A 20 4.73 10.56 1.18
C ARG A 20 5.42 9.20 1.09
N SER A 21 4.97 8.24 1.88
CA SER A 21 5.56 6.89 1.90
C SER A 21 5.40 6.19 0.56
N VAL A 22 4.19 6.27 -0.03
CA VAL A 22 3.88 5.73 -1.35
C VAL A 22 4.71 6.42 -2.44
N ARG A 23 4.75 7.75 -2.49
CA ARG A 23 5.55 8.49 -3.48
C ARG A 23 7.04 8.18 -3.39
N SER A 24 7.56 8.01 -2.17
CA SER A 24 8.95 7.58 -1.95
C SER A 24 9.20 6.21 -2.53
N MET A 25 8.27 5.26 -2.36
CA MET A 25 8.40 3.91 -2.91
C MET A 25 8.33 3.90 -4.44
N VAL A 26 7.37 4.64 -5.01
CA VAL A 26 7.27 4.80 -6.48
C VAL A 26 8.58 5.33 -7.05
N LYS A 27 9.15 6.38 -6.44
CA LYS A 27 10.42 6.95 -6.90
C LYS A 27 11.60 6.00 -6.72
N ALA A 28 11.67 5.30 -5.58
CA ALA A 28 12.80 4.45 -5.25
C ALA A 28 12.88 3.21 -6.15
N TRP A 29 11.73 2.61 -6.46
CA TRP A 29 11.67 1.33 -7.19
C TRP A 29 11.17 1.47 -8.63
N GLY A 30 10.81 2.68 -9.07
CA GLY A 30 10.41 2.94 -10.44
C GLY A 30 9.07 2.32 -10.82
N TRP A 31 8.14 2.20 -9.87
CA TRP A 31 6.81 1.63 -10.11
C TRP A 31 6.08 2.34 -11.25
N THR A 32 5.49 1.53 -12.12
CA THR A 32 4.70 1.93 -13.28
C THR A 32 3.34 1.23 -13.27
N LYS A 33 2.41 1.70 -14.09
CA LYS A 33 1.11 1.06 -14.29
C LYS A 33 1.20 -0.34 -14.92
N ASP A 34 2.32 -0.65 -15.58
CA ASP A 34 2.51 -1.89 -16.32
C ASP A 34 3.03 -3.01 -15.41
N ASP A 35 3.38 -2.69 -14.17
CA ASP A 35 3.81 -3.66 -13.17
C ASP A 35 2.67 -4.56 -12.69
N VAL A 36 3.03 -5.80 -12.34
CA VAL A 36 2.14 -6.78 -11.73
C VAL A 36 2.83 -7.34 -10.49
N ILE A 37 2.15 -7.30 -9.35
CA ILE A 37 2.68 -7.84 -8.10
C ILE A 37 1.79 -8.94 -7.53
N LEU A 38 2.44 -10.00 -7.06
CA LEU A 38 1.81 -11.03 -6.24
C LEU A 38 1.86 -10.63 -4.76
N HIS A 39 0.72 -10.27 -4.20
CA HIS A 39 0.59 -9.87 -2.80
C HIS A 39 0.24 -11.08 -1.93
N VAL A 40 1.24 -11.60 -1.20
CA VAL A 40 1.10 -12.73 -0.26
C VAL A 40 1.30 -12.33 1.21
N LEU A 41 1.48 -11.03 1.47
CA LEU A 41 1.87 -10.52 2.79
C LEU A 41 0.65 -10.08 3.63
N PRO A 42 0.77 -10.00 4.97
CA PRO A 42 -0.31 -9.49 5.80
C PRO A 42 -0.50 -7.97 5.70
N LEU A 43 -1.76 -7.51 5.74
CA LEU A 43 -2.11 -6.08 5.66
C LEU A 43 -1.94 -5.29 6.96
N HIS A 44 -1.68 -5.97 8.09
CA HIS A 44 -1.42 -5.30 9.38
C HIS A 44 0.06 -4.93 9.57
N HIS A 45 0.92 -5.21 8.58
CA HIS A 45 2.32 -4.78 8.55
C HIS A 45 2.55 -3.77 7.44
N VAL A 46 3.45 -2.80 7.70
CA VAL A 46 3.78 -1.71 6.76
C VAL A 46 4.22 -2.23 5.39
N HIS A 47 4.91 -3.37 5.34
CA HIS A 47 5.37 -3.95 4.09
C HIS A 47 4.20 -4.45 3.23
N GLY A 48 3.22 -5.15 3.80
CA GLY A 48 2.03 -5.55 3.04
C GLY A 48 1.19 -4.34 2.64
N LEU A 49 0.88 -3.47 3.61
CA LEU A 49 -0.02 -2.35 3.37
C LEU A 49 0.55 -1.28 2.43
N ILE A 50 1.76 -0.79 2.67
CA ILE A 50 2.32 0.33 1.89
C ILE A 50 2.97 -0.17 0.63
N ASN A 51 3.90 -1.12 0.77
CA ASN A 51 4.74 -1.52 -0.34
C ASN A 51 3.98 -2.41 -1.32
N ALA A 52 3.31 -3.47 -0.83
CA ALA A 52 2.66 -4.44 -1.70
C ALA A 52 1.23 -4.08 -2.13
N LEU A 53 0.53 -3.20 -1.40
CA LEU A 53 -0.85 -2.79 -1.71
C LEU A 53 -0.96 -1.33 -2.18
N LEU A 54 -0.66 -0.35 -1.32
CA LEU A 54 -0.95 1.05 -1.64
C LEU A 54 -0.05 1.62 -2.74
N THR A 55 1.22 1.23 -2.81
CA THR A 55 2.15 1.70 -3.84
C THR A 55 1.75 1.25 -5.26
N PRO A 56 1.52 -0.05 -5.54
CA PRO A 56 1.05 -0.50 -6.85
C PRO A 56 -0.30 0.13 -7.23
N LEU A 57 -1.26 0.22 -6.29
CA LEU A 57 -2.54 0.89 -6.56
C LEU A 57 -2.37 2.36 -6.95
N PHE A 58 -1.44 3.07 -6.32
CA PHE A 58 -1.20 4.49 -6.59
C PHE A 58 -0.73 4.76 -8.03
N VAL A 59 0.06 3.86 -8.61
CA VAL A 59 0.52 3.98 -10.01
C VAL A 59 -0.44 3.34 -11.02
N GLY A 60 -1.47 2.63 -10.55
CA GLY A 60 -2.41 1.89 -11.40
C GLY A 60 -1.91 0.51 -11.84
N ALA A 61 -0.95 -0.07 -11.11
CA ALA A 61 -0.44 -1.42 -11.35
C ALA A 61 -1.46 -2.50 -10.99
N THR A 62 -1.24 -3.72 -11.47
CA THR A 62 -2.09 -4.88 -11.17
C THR A 62 -1.60 -5.61 -9.93
N ILE A 63 -2.54 -6.03 -9.07
CA ILE A 63 -2.24 -6.79 -7.86
C ILE A 63 -2.97 -8.13 -7.90
N ILE A 64 -2.21 -9.21 -7.78
CA ILE A 64 -2.72 -10.57 -7.61
C ILE A 64 -2.68 -10.89 -6.12
N MET A 65 -3.84 -11.02 -5.49
CA MET A 65 -3.95 -11.26 -4.04
C MET A 65 -3.96 -12.76 -3.72
N LEU A 66 -3.10 -13.19 -2.80
CA LEU A 66 -3.16 -14.51 -2.18
C LEU A 66 -3.25 -14.37 -0.65
N PRO A 67 -4.00 -15.26 0.03
CA PRO A 67 -4.20 -15.16 1.48
C PRO A 67 -2.92 -15.41 2.29
N HIS A 68 -1.98 -16.17 1.75
CA HIS A 68 -0.66 -16.46 2.31
C HIS A 68 0.27 -16.94 1.19
N PHE A 69 1.56 -17.00 1.49
CA PHE A 69 2.54 -17.56 0.58
C PHE A 69 2.36 -19.08 0.45
N ASP A 70 2.29 -19.56 -0.80
CA ASP A 70 2.19 -20.97 -1.16
C ASP A 70 3.13 -21.24 -2.33
N ALA A 71 4.26 -21.90 -2.06
CA ALA A 71 5.30 -22.14 -3.06
C ALA A 71 4.79 -22.92 -4.29
N SER A 72 3.74 -23.75 -4.13
CA SER A 72 3.17 -24.51 -5.25
C SER A 72 2.46 -23.63 -6.28
N LYS A 73 2.10 -22.40 -5.90
CA LYS A 73 1.39 -21.42 -6.74
C LYS A 73 2.30 -20.33 -7.31
N VAL A 74 3.61 -20.38 -7.02
CA VAL A 74 4.61 -19.37 -7.39
C VAL A 74 5.74 -20.01 -8.20
N ILE A 75 5.38 -20.92 -9.10
CA ILE A 75 6.31 -21.68 -9.97
C ILE A 75 6.25 -21.10 -11.38
#